data_AF-A0A0X7BBT0-F1
#
_entry.id   AF-A0A0X7BBT0-F1
#
_cell.length_a   1.000
_cell.length_b   1.000
_cell.length_c   1.000
_cell.angle_alpha   90.00
_cell.angle_beta   90.00
_cell.angle_gamma   90.00
#
_symmetry.space_group_name_H-M   'P 1'
#
loop_
_entity.id
_entity.type
_entity.pdbx_description
1 polymer ?
#
loop_
_entity_poly.entity_id
_entity_poly.type
_entity_poly.pdbx_seq_one_letter_code
_entity_poly.pdbx_strand_id
1 'polypeptide(L)'
;MTLYNNIFEKFNQTYISSATLALLAQSCLGGAAAMTILANGTSLWQMAQLGVIVLLCMGVNTGILAQLGHKMIFNFVLASAFFSTLFIILNSN
;
A
#
# COMPACT_ATOMS: atom_id res chain seq x y z
N MET A 1 -6.42 -5.16 24.99
CA MET A 1 -6.35 -5.57 23.57
C MET A 1 -6.15 -4.31 22.73
N THR A 2 -5.00 -4.16 22.07
CA THR A 2 -4.68 -2.98 21.25
C THR A 2 -5.47 -2.99 19.93
N LEU A 3 -5.67 -1.82 19.33
CA LEU A 3 -6.40 -1.63 18.07
C LEU A 3 -5.83 -2.51 16.93
N TYR A 4 -4.50 -2.65 16.88
CA TYR A 4 -3.80 -3.55 15.95
C TYR A 4 -4.25 -5.01 16.07
N ASN A 5 -4.35 -5.55 17.29
CA ASN A 5 -4.73 -6.95 17.49
C ASN A 5 -6.17 -7.21 17.07
N ASN A 6 -7.11 -6.30 17.35
CA ASN A 6 -8.51 -6.45 16.94
C ASN A 6 -8.67 -6.45 15.41
N ILE A 7 -7.95 -5.57 14.71
CA ILE A 7 -7.98 -5.53 13.24
C ILE A 7 -7.33 -6.77 12.64
N PHE A 8 -6.18 -7.20 13.19
CA PHE A 8 -5.52 -8.42 12.76
C PHE A 8 -6.39 -9.67 12.98
N GLU A 9 -7.10 -9.75 14.09
CA GLU A 9 -7.99 -10.87 14.41
C GLU A 9 -9.19 -10.93 13.44
N LYS A 10 -9.81 -9.79 13.13
CA LYS A 10 -10.83 -9.69 12.07
C LYS A 10 -10.28 -10.01 10.68
N PHE A 11 -9.08 -9.54 10.37
CA PHE A 11 -8.39 -9.84 9.12
C PHE A 11 -8.11 -11.33 8.98
N ASN A 12 -7.73 -12.02 10.07
CA ASN A 12 -7.50 -13.46 10.08
C ASN A 12 -8.80 -14.27 9.98
N GLN A 13 -9.86 -13.82 10.65
CA GLN A 13 -11.16 -14.50 10.65
C GLN A 13 -11.83 -14.49 9.27
N THR A 14 -11.65 -13.40 8.49
CA THR A 14 -12.19 -13.26 7.13
C THR A 14 -11.09 -12.87 6.14
N TYR A 15 -10.02 -13.68 6.07
CA TYR A 15 -8.80 -13.35 5.32
C TYR A 15 -9.02 -13.01 3.85
N ILE A 16 -9.71 -13.87 3.09
CA ILE A 16 -9.90 -13.65 1.64
C ILE A 16 -10.61 -12.31 1.36
N SER A 17 -11.69 -12.02 2.10
CA SER A 17 -12.47 -10.79 1.95
C SER A 17 -11.71 -9.55 2.45
N SER A 18 -11.03 -9.67 3.59
CA SER A 18 -10.27 -8.55 4.17
C SER A 18 -9.03 -8.22 3.35
N ALA A 19 -8.34 -9.24 2.83
CA ALA A 19 -7.18 -9.07 1.95
C ALA A 19 -7.57 -8.47 0.61
N THR A 20 -8.70 -8.87 0.02
CA THR A 20 -9.20 -8.24 -1.21
C THR A 20 -9.63 -6.79 -1.00
N LEU A 21 -10.31 -6.46 0.10
CA LEU A 21 -10.64 -5.07 0.43
C LEU A 21 -9.38 -4.21 0.62
N ALA A 22 -8.39 -4.75 1.35
CA ALA A 22 -7.12 -4.09 1.60
C ALA A 22 -6.33 -3.85 0.31
N LEU A 23 -6.29 -4.84 -0.59
CA LEU A 23 -5.64 -4.75 -1.89
C LEU A 23 -6.31 -3.71 -2.80
N LEU A 24 -7.65 -3.65 -2.81
CA LEU A 24 -8.41 -2.63 -3.53
C LEU A 24 -8.10 -1.23 -3.02
N ALA A 25 -8.22 -1.02 -1.70
CA ALA A 25 -7.95 0.27 -1.07
C ALA A 25 -6.50 0.72 -1.34
N GLN A 26 -5.54 -0.18 -1.20
CA GLN A 26 -4.13 0.09 -1.47
C GLN A 26 -3.87 0.44 -2.93
N SER A 27 -4.49 -0.26 -3.87
CA SER A 27 -4.33 0.01 -5.30
C SER A 27 -4.83 1.41 -5.67
N CYS A 28 -5.99 1.81 -5.14
CA CYS A 28 -6.53 3.16 -5.33
C CYS A 28 -5.61 4.24 -4.73
N LEU A 29 -5.11 4.02 -3.51
CA LEU A 29 -4.28 4.98 -2.79
C LEU A 29 -2.89 5.11 -3.44
N GLY A 30 -2.30 3.99 -3.88
CA GLY A 30 -1.08 3.98 -4.68
C GLY A 30 -1.25 4.63 -6.05
N GLY A 31 -2.39 4.43 -6.71
CA GLY A 31 -2.73 5.11 -7.97
C GLY A 31 -2.86 6.63 -7.80
N ALA A 32 -3.52 7.08 -6.73
CA ALA A 32 -3.60 8.50 -6.40
C ALA A 32 -2.20 9.09 -6.14
N ALA A 33 -1.34 8.39 -5.38
CA ALA A 33 0.02 8.81 -5.12
C ALA A 33 0.89 8.85 -6.40
N ALA A 34 0.74 7.88 -7.28
CA ALA A 34 1.42 7.88 -8.58
C ALA A 34 1.00 9.09 -9.43
N MET A 35 -0.30 9.41 -9.43
CA MET A 35 -0.83 10.55 -10.17
C MET A 35 -0.34 11.88 -9.61
N THR A 36 -0.30 12.04 -8.28
CA THR A 36 0.24 13.27 -7.66
C THR A 36 1.73 13.41 -7.90
N ILE A 37 2.50 12.30 -7.93
CA ILE A 37 3.92 12.30 -8.32
C ILE A 37 4.10 12.87 -9.73
N LEU A 38 3.35 12.32 -10.68
CA LEU A 38 3.45 12.68 -12.09
C LEU A 38 2.93 14.10 -12.39
N ALA A 39 1.96 14.58 -11.61
CA ALA A 39 1.40 15.92 -11.76
C ALA A 39 2.40 17.05 -11.45
N ASN A 40 3.41 16.82 -10.60
CA ASN A 40 4.48 17.80 -10.36
C ASN A 40 5.60 17.78 -11.38
N GLY A 41 5.52 16.90 -12.39
CA GLY A 41 6.49 16.79 -13.47
C GLY A 41 7.12 15.42 -13.60
N THR A 42 8.11 15.34 -14.49
CA THR A 42 8.77 14.10 -14.92
C THR A 42 10.29 14.14 -14.73
N SER A 43 10.75 14.84 -13.70
CA SER A 43 12.17 14.82 -13.32
C SER A 43 12.62 13.42 -12.88
N LEU A 44 13.92 13.14 -12.99
CA LEU A 44 14.53 11.87 -12.54
C LEU A 44 14.17 11.52 -11.09
N TRP A 45 14.03 12.53 -10.23
CA TRP A 45 13.64 12.35 -8.84
C TRP A 45 12.19 11.83 -8.69
N GLN A 46 11.25 12.41 -9.45
CA GLN A 46 9.85 11.99 -9.46
C GLN A 46 9.69 10.57 -10.03
N MET A 47 10.45 10.22 -11.07
CA MET A 47 10.44 8.87 -11.63
C MET A 47 10.97 7.82 -10.62
N ALA A 48 12.00 8.16 -9.84
CA ALA A 48 12.51 7.28 -8.79
C ALA A 48 11.46 7.06 -7.67
N GLN A 49 10.81 8.12 -7.21
CA GLN A 49 9.72 8.03 -6.23
C GLN A 49 8.56 7.16 -6.73
N LEU A 50 8.14 7.37 -7.98
CA LEU A 50 7.12 6.56 -8.64
C LEU A 50 7.51 5.07 -8.66
N GLY A 51 8.75 4.76 -9.04
CA GLY A 51 9.27 3.39 -9.06
C GLY A 51 9.19 2.71 -7.70
N VAL A 52 9.54 3.43 -6.62
CA VAL A 52 9.46 2.91 -5.25
C VAL A 52 8.01 2.62 -4.84
N ILE A 53 7.06 3.52 -5.13
CA ILE A 53 5.64 3.29 -4.84
C ILE A 53 5.11 2.07 -5.58
N VAL A 54 5.41 1.96 -6.88
CA VAL A 54 4.93 0.86 -7.71
C VAL A 54 5.49 -0.48 -7.19
N LEU A 55 6.77 -0.53 -6.82
CA LEU A 55 7.38 -1.73 -6.23
C LEU A 55 6.72 -2.11 -4.90
N LEU A 56 6.44 -1.14 -4.03
CA LEU A 56 5.74 -1.38 -2.76
C LEU A 56 4.31 -1.90 -2.97
N CYS A 57 3.54 -1.28 -3.88
CA CYS A 57 2.20 -1.74 -4.22
C CYS A 57 2.21 -3.15 -4.83
N MET A 58 3.15 -3.43 -5.74
CA MET A 58 3.27 -4.77 -6.32
C MET A 58 3.70 -5.81 -5.29
N GLY A 59 4.51 -5.43 -4.30
CA GLY A 59 4.87 -6.30 -3.17
C GLY A 59 3.66 -6.79 -2.38
N VAL A 60 2.65 -5.93 -2.17
CA VAL A 60 1.37 -6.32 -1.55
C VAL A 60 0.64 -7.35 -2.40
N ASN A 61 0.54 -7.11 -3.71
CA ASN A 61 -0.14 -8.00 -4.66
C ASN A 61 0.56 -9.37 -4.71
N THR A 62 1.88 -9.38 -4.88
CA THR A 62 2.70 -10.59 -4.88
C THR A 62 2.59 -11.33 -3.54
N GLY A 63 2.57 -10.61 -2.42
CA GLY A 63 2.43 -11.24 -1.10
C GLY A 63 1.11 -11.96 -0.91
N ILE A 64 0.02 -11.41 -1.45
CA ILE A 64 -1.31 -12.04 -1.43
C ILE A 64 -1.36 -13.26 -2.36
N LEU A 65 -0.83 -13.13 -3.58
CA LEU A 65 -0.75 -14.22 -4.56
C LEU A 65 0.15 -15.38 -4.10
N ALA A 66 1.27 -15.07 -3.44
CA ALA A 66 2.20 -16.05 -2.87
C ALA A 66 1.71 -16.66 -1.55
N GLN A 67 0.52 -16.30 -1.07
CA GLN A 67 -0.04 -16.75 0.22
C GLN A 67 0.95 -16.58 1.38
N LEU A 68 1.68 -15.45 1.42
CA LEU A 68 2.55 -15.13 2.54
C LEU A 68 1.75 -15.09 3.85
N GLY A 69 2.44 -15.29 4.97
CA GLY A 69 1.79 -15.28 6.28
C GLY A 69 0.92 -14.03 6.46
N HIS A 70 -0.32 -14.23 6.93
CA HIS A 70 -1.35 -13.21 7.13
C HIS A 70 -0.83 -11.93 7.80
N LYS A 71 0.10 -12.06 8.76
CA LYS A 71 0.78 -10.92 9.41
C LYS A 71 1.64 -10.09 8.45
N MET A 72 2.40 -10.73 7.57
CA MET A 72 3.27 -10.04 6.62
C MET A 72 2.46 -9.22 5.63
N ILE A 73 1.38 -9.79 5.09
CA ILE A 73 0.50 -9.10 4.13
C ILE A 73 -0.14 -7.88 4.78
N PHE A 74 -0.65 -8.04 6.01
CA PHE A 74 -1.22 -6.92 6.75
C PHE A 74 -0.21 -5.80 6.98
N ASN A 75 1.04 -6.14 7.35
CA ASN A 75 2.10 -5.16 7.52
C ASN A 75 2.50 -4.48 6.20
N PHE A 76 2.48 -5.24 5.10
CA PHE A 76 2.77 -4.73 3.76
C PHE A 76 1.74 -3.70 3.32
N VAL A 77 0.44 -3.99 3.47
CA VAL A 77 -0.65 -3.05 3.19
C VAL A 77 -0.51 -1.77 4.02
N LEU A 78 -0.20 -1.91 5.31
CA LEU A 78 -0.06 -0.77 6.20
C LEU A 78 1.15 0.11 5.81
N ALA A 79 2.28 -0.52 5.50
CA ALA A 79 3.48 0.16 5.03
C ALA A 79 3.21 0.89 3.71
N SER A 80 2.57 0.22 2.75
CA SER A 80 2.30 0.80 1.44
C SER A 80 1.31 1.96 1.53
N ALA A 81 0.31 1.89 2.41
CA ALA A 81 -0.62 3.01 2.65
C ALA A 81 0.10 4.21 3.29
N PHE A 82 0.99 3.94 4.25
CA PHE A 82 1.80 4.97 4.91
C PHE A 82 2.74 5.67 3.92
N PHE A 83 3.48 4.91 3.11
CA PHE A 83 4.37 5.46 2.09
C PHE A 83 3.62 6.24 1.02
N SER A 84 2.51 5.72 0.49
CA SER A 84 1.70 6.45 -0.49
C SER A 84 1.17 7.77 0.07
N THR A 85 0.73 7.81 1.33
CA THR A 85 0.30 9.06 1.99
C THR A 85 1.47 10.04 2.17
N LEU A 86 2.65 9.55 2.58
CA LEU A 86 3.86 10.36 2.71
C LEU A 86 4.28 11.00 1.39
N PHE A 87 4.30 10.24 0.30
CA PHE A 87 4.66 10.75 -1.02
C PHE A 87 3.64 11.75 -1.57
N ILE A 88 2.34 11.55 -1.30
CA ILE A 88 1.32 12.55 -1.61
C ILE A 88 1.62 13.86 -0.88
N ILE A 89 1.91 13.82 0.43
CA ILE A 89 2.20 15.02 1.22
C ILE A 89 3.48 15.72 0.74
N LEU A 90 4.55 14.96 0.50
CA LEU A 90 5.84 15.50 0.06
C LEU A 90 5.78 16.16 -1.31
N ASN A 91 4.89 15.69 -2.17
CA ASN A 91 4.75 16.20 -3.52
C ASN A 91 3.55 17.16 -3.67
N SER A 92 2.69 17.31 -2.67
CA SER A 92 1.54 18.25 -2.74
C SER A 92 1.93 19.71 -2.44
N ASN A 93 3.22 20.05 -2.46
CA ASN A 93 3.78 21.38 -2.14
C ASN A 93 4.57 21.88 -3.35
#